data_AF-A0A4Q6B844-F1
#
_entry.id   AF-A0A4Q6B844-F1
#
_cell.length_a   1.000
_cell.length_b   1.000
_cell.length_c   1.000
_cell.angle_alpha   90.00
_cell.angle_beta   90.00
_cell.angle_gamma   90.00
#
_symmetry.space_group_name_H-M   'P 1'
#
loop_
_entity.id
_entity.type
_entity.pdbx_description
1 polymer ?
#
loop_
_entity_poly.entity_id
_entity_poly.type
_entity_poly.pdbx_seq_one_letter_code
_entity_poly.pdbx_strand_id
1 'polypeptide(L)'
;MYISLKSSLLVLGLSTLVGSFSAKAADRGTQVFKLCSYCHGNQGEGNPTIGAPSIAGLPDWYIKRQLMNFRSGARGAHPKDTAGMRMYPLARTLNGESDVDAVVKHVAAMPVVKPEDSIKGHVIKGQKTFTVCATCHGQNGEGNATLNAPPLAGASDWYLVKQLQNFKHKVRAFDPARDPMGASMAPMAAGLSDEDMLNVVSYINTFKYKKAANPQ
;
A
#
# COMPACT_ATOMS: atom_id res chain seq x y z
N MET A 1 -45.78 59.86 56.19
CA MET A 1 -44.54 59.76 55.39
C MET A 1 -44.41 58.33 54.88
N TYR A 2 -44.78 58.09 53.61
CA TYR A 2 -44.63 56.77 52.96
C TYR A 2 -43.39 56.81 52.07
N ILE A 3 -42.40 55.96 52.35
CA ILE A 3 -41.19 55.82 51.54
C ILE A 3 -41.40 54.63 50.59
N SER A 4 -41.40 54.91 49.29
CA SER A 4 -41.52 53.95 48.20
C SER A 4 -40.14 53.38 47.84
N LEU A 5 -39.86 52.11 48.16
CA LEU A 5 -38.69 51.39 47.63
C LEU A 5 -39.05 50.75 46.28
N LYS A 6 -38.42 51.20 45.20
CA LYS A 6 -38.46 50.56 43.87
C LYS A 6 -37.37 49.50 43.79
N SER A 7 -37.75 48.22 43.83
CA SER A 7 -36.84 47.10 43.56
C SER A 7 -36.66 46.93 42.05
N SER A 8 -35.48 47.25 41.54
CA SER A 8 -35.10 46.96 40.14
C SER A 8 -34.55 45.54 40.05
N LEU A 9 -35.29 44.64 39.41
CA LEU A 9 -34.79 43.32 39.01
C LEU A 9 -34.03 43.45 37.69
N LEU A 10 -32.72 43.29 37.74
CA LEU A 10 -31.85 43.18 36.57
C LEU A 10 -31.77 41.70 36.16
N VAL A 11 -32.45 41.30 35.09
CA VAL A 11 -32.36 39.96 34.50
C VAL A 11 -31.21 39.96 33.49
N LEU A 12 -30.03 39.47 33.86
CA LEU A 12 -28.97 39.16 32.90
C LEU A 12 -29.28 37.81 32.23
N GLY A 13 -29.66 37.87 30.96
CA GLY A 13 -29.89 36.69 30.12
C GLY A 13 -28.59 35.94 29.83
N LEU A 14 -28.55 34.66 30.20
CA LEU A 14 -27.46 33.74 29.89
C LEU A 14 -27.60 33.26 28.44
N SER A 15 -26.95 33.96 27.51
CA SER A 15 -26.91 33.56 26.10
C SER A 15 -25.93 32.40 25.91
N THR A 16 -26.45 31.18 25.79
CA THR A 16 -25.64 29.99 25.48
C THR A 16 -25.42 29.91 23.98
N LEU A 17 -24.23 30.30 23.53
CA LEU A 17 -23.73 30.04 22.18
C LEU A 17 -23.48 28.54 22.01
N VAL A 18 -24.48 27.80 21.53
CA VAL A 18 -24.33 26.40 21.12
C VAL A 18 -23.63 26.37 19.75
N GLY A 19 -22.30 26.42 19.75
CA GLY A 19 -21.49 26.19 18.56
C GLY A 19 -21.58 24.73 18.13
N SER A 20 -22.32 24.45 17.06
CA SER A 20 -22.37 23.11 16.47
C SER A 20 -21.05 22.78 15.78
N PHE A 21 -20.16 22.08 16.47
CA PHE A 21 -19.00 21.43 15.85
C PHE A 21 -19.50 20.23 15.02
N SER A 22 -19.80 20.45 13.74
CA SER A 22 -19.95 19.35 12.79
C SER A 22 -18.56 18.83 12.43
N ALA A 23 -18.12 17.76 13.10
CA ALA A 23 -16.99 16.98 12.62
C ALA A 23 -17.34 16.44 11.23
N LYS A 24 -16.59 16.82 10.19
CA LYS A 24 -16.77 16.30 8.84
C LYS A 24 -16.61 14.78 8.88
N ALA A 25 -17.67 14.04 8.55
CA ALA A 25 -17.62 12.59 8.49
C ALA A 25 -16.47 12.17 7.56
N ALA A 26 -15.64 11.24 8.02
CA ALA A 26 -14.54 10.69 7.21
C ALA A 26 -15.10 10.08 5.93
N ASP A 27 -14.43 10.28 4.80
CA ASP A 27 -14.85 9.68 3.53
C ASP A 27 -14.82 8.14 3.60
N ARG A 28 -15.54 7.48 2.69
CA ARG A 28 -15.65 6.01 2.69
C ARG A 28 -14.29 5.31 2.63
N GLY A 29 -13.34 5.84 1.87
CA GLY A 29 -12.00 5.26 1.74
C GLY A 29 -11.24 5.29 3.05
N THR A 30 -11.29 6.41 3.75
CA THR A 30 -10.75 6.55 5.12
C THR A 30 -11.40 5.55 6.09
N GLN A 31 -12.73 5.34 5.99
CA GLN A 31 -13.43 4.39 6.85
C GLN A 31 -13.01 2.93 6.59
N VAL A 32 -12.90 2.52 5.31
CA VAL A 32 -12.43 1.17 4.95
C VAL A 32 -10.98 0.98 5.39
N PHE A 33 -10.11 1.97 5.18
CA PHE A 33 -8.69 1.88 5.46
C PHE A 33 -8.37 1.63 6.95
N LYS A 34 -9.26 2.00 7.88
CA LYS A 34 -9.09 1.68 9.31
C LYS A 34 -8.87 0.19 9.57
N LEU A 35 -9.46 -0.70 8.77
CA LEU A 35 -9.21 -2.13 8.88
C LEU A 35 -7.81 -2.51 8.36
N CYS A 36 -7.36 -1.83 7.31
CA CYS A 36 -6.04 -2.06 6.70
C CYS A 36 -4.91 -1.58 7.60
N SER A 37 -5.10 -0.48 8.31
CA SER A 37 -4.07 0.16 9.13
C SER A 37 -3.61 -0.69 10.32
N TYR A 38 -4.44 -1.63 10.80
CA TYR A 38 -4.03 -2.60 11.83
C TYR A 38 -2.79 -3.41 11.45
N CYS A 39 -2.56 -3.62 10.15
CA CYS A 39 -1.37 -4.33 9.67
C CYS A 39 -0.44 -3.43 8.86
N HIS A 40 -0.99 -2.56 8.01
CA HIS A 40 -0.21 -1.72 7.12
C HIS A 40 0.19 -0.36 7.74
N GLY A 41 -0.19 -0.08 8.99
CA GLY A 41 0.11 1.17 9.66
C GLY A 41 -0.86 2.30 9.31
N ASN A 42 -0.90 3.34 10.15
CA ASN A 42 -1.85 4.45 10.00
C ASN A 42 -1.52 5.37 8.82
N GLN A 43 -0.26 5.36 8.38
CA GLN A 43 0.23 6.08 7.22
C GLN A 43 0.48 5.14 6.03
N GLY A 44 0.13 3.85 6.13
CA GLY A 44 0.45 2.84 5.12
C GLY A 44 1.94 2.48 5.06
N GLU A 45 2.69 2.74 6.13
CA GLU A 45 4.13 2.54 6.28
C GLU A 45 4.56 1.07 6.36
N GLY A 46 3.61 0.16 6.61
CA GLY A 46 3.86 -1.26 6.77
C GLY A 46 4.34 -1.65 8.17
N ASN A 47 4.45 -2.96 8.39
CA ASN A 47 4.96 -3.55 9.62
C ASN A 47 5.76 -4.83 9.28
N PRO A 48 7.11 -4.78 9.27
CA PRO A 48 7.95 -5.91 8.91
C PRO A 48 7.82 -7.09 9.88
N THR A 49 7.56 -6.83 11.17
CA THR A 49 7.43 -7.88 12.21
C THR A 49 6.32 -8.87 11.91
N ILE A 50 5.27 -8.43 11.22
CA ILE A 50 4.16 -9.28 10.81
C ILE A 50 4.15 -9.57 9.30
N GLY A 51 5.14 -9.08 8.56
CA GLY A 51 5.24 -9.26 7.10
C GLY A 51 4.21 -8.44 6.31
N ALA A 52 3.75 -7.30 6.85
CA ALA A 52 2.90 -6.35 6.13
C ALA A 52 3.77 -5.29 5.43
N PRO A 53 3.77 -5.21 4.09
CA PRO A 53 4.58 -4.22 3.37
C PRO A 53 4.00 -2.82 3.50
N SER A 54 4.82 -1.82 3.17
CA SER A 54 4.33 -0.46 2.90
C SER A 54 3.42 -0.47 1.67
N ILE A 55 2.34 0.30 1.74
CA ILE A 55 1.34 0.43 0.66
C ILE A 55 1.02 1.88 0.31
N ALA A 56 1.48 2.83 1.13
CA ALA A 56 1.21 4.25 0.95
C ALA A 56 1.70 4.77 -0.41
N GLY A 57 0.81 5.43 -1.15
CA GLY A 57 1.16 6.07 -2.42
C GLY A 57 1.45 5.10 -3.58
N LEU A 58 1.11 3.81 -3.43
CA LEU A 58 1.11 2.88 -4.54
C LEU A 58 0.08 3.31 -5.61
N PRO A 59 0.32 3.04 -6.90
CA PRO A 59 -0.64 3.39 -7.95
C PRO A 59 -1.97 2.65 -7.78
N ASP A 60 -3.07 3.34 -8.10
CA ASP A 60 -4.43 2.83 -7.96
C ASP A 60 -4.68 1.54 -8.74
N TRP A 61 -4.25 1.49 -10.00
CA TRP A 61 -4.35 0.33 -10.87
C TRP A 61 -3.65 -0.90 -10.27
N TYR A 62 -2.50 -0.68 -9.61
CA TYR A 62 -1.76 -1.76 -8.99
C TYR A 62 -2.47 -2.26 -7.73
N ILE A 63 -2.88 -1.34 -6.84
CA ILE A 63 -3.59 -1.69 -5.61
C ILE A 63 -4.89 -2.43 -5.93
N LYS A 64 -5.70 -1.90 -6.87
CA LYS A 64 -6.95 -2.53 -7.29
C LYS A 64 -6.71 -3.94 -7.80
N ARG A 65 -5.74 -4.13 -8.70
CA ARG A 65 -5.35 -5.46 -9.18
C ARG A 65 -4.91 -6.40 -8.04
N GLN A 66 -4.10 -5.92 -7.10
CA GLN A 66 -3.66 -6.76 -5.98
C GLN A 66 -4.82 -7.16 -5.07
N LEU A 67 -5.72 -6.24 -4.74
CA LEU A 67 -6.92 -6.56 -3.97
C LEU A 67 -7.80 -7.57 -4.69
N MET A 68 -7.97 -7.47 -6.01
CA MET A 68 -8.73 -8.46 -6.79
C MET A 68 -8.04 -9.83 -6.87
N ASN A 69 -6.71 -9.86 -6.99
CA ASN A 69 -5.95 -11.11 -6.95
C ASN A 69 -6.05 -11.77 -5.58
N PHE A 70 -6.02 -11.00 -4.48
CA PHE A 70 -6.31 -11.54 -3.15
C PHE A 70 -7.76 -11.98 -3.03
N ARG A 71 -8.74 -11.17 -3.44
CA ARG A 71 -10.17 -11.50 -3.30
C ARG A 71 -10.55 -12.80 -4.04
N SER A 72 -9.95 -13.05 -5.19
CA SER A 72 -10.16 -14.26 -6.01
C SER A 72 -9.31 -15.47 -5.57
N GLY A 73 -8.34 -15.27 -4.68
CA GLY A 73 -7.38 -16.30 -4.28
C GLY A 73 -6.28 -16.58 -5.30
N ALA A 74 -6.17 -15.79 -6.37
CA ALA A 74 -5.01 -15.83 -7.26
C ALA A 74 -3.70 -15.49 -6.52
N ARG A 75 -3.83 -14.72 -5.43
CA ARG A 75 -2.76 -14.39 -4.49
C ARG A 75 -3.22 -14.67 -3.05
N GLY A 76 -2.33 -15.10 -2.18
CA GLY A 76 -2.64 -15.37 -0.77
C GLY A 76 -3.43 -16.65 -0.50
N ALA A 77 -3.71 -17.51 -1.50
CA ALA A 77 -4.32 -18.82 -1.25
C ALA A 77 -3.29 -19.98 -1.17
N HIS A 78 -2.05 -19.74 -1.58
CA HIS A 78 -1.00 -20.76 -1.55
C HIS A 78 -0.52 -21.01 -0.10
N PRO A 79 -0.40 -22.26 0.38
CA PRO A 79 -0.03 -22.55 1.77
C PRO A 79 1.30 -21.96 2.24
N LYS A 80 2.23 -21.73 1.31
CA LYS A 80 3.54 -21.10 1.60
C LYS A 80 3.52 -19.56 1.60
N ASP A 81 2.40 -18.92 1.26
CA ASP A 81 2.25 -17.46 1.29
C ASP A 81 1.74 -16.99 2.67
N THR A 82 2.47 -17.31 3.74
CA THR A 82 2.00 -17.13 5.13
C THR A 82 1.56 -15.70 5.47
N ALA A 83 2.26 -14.69 4.97
CA ALA A 83 1.84 -13.30 5.12
C ALA A 83 0.66 -12.94 4.20
N GLY A 84 0.71 -13.35 2.92
CA GLY A 84 -0.35 -13.07 1.95
C GLY A 84 -1.68 -13.75 2.26
N MET A 85 -1.66 -14.89 2.97
CA MET A 85 -2.86 -15.60 3.45
C MET A 85 -3.75 -14.75 4.35
N ARG A 86 -3.21 -13.71 5.00
CA ARG A 86 -4.03 -12.76 5.78
C ARG A 86 -4.83 -11.84 4.87
N MET A 87 -4.29 -11.46 3.71
CA MET A 87 -4.98 -10.56 2.77
C MET A 87 -6.08 -11.27 1.98
N TYR A 88 -6.02 -12.59 1.81
CA TYR A 88 -7.07 -13.38 1.14
C TYR A 88 -8.47 -13.18 1.75
N PRO A 89 -8.72 -13.49 3.05
CA PRO A 89 -10.02 -13.25 3.67
C PRO A 89 -10.33 -11.76 3.85
N LEU A 90 -9.32 -10.93 4.16
CA LEU A 90 -9.50 -9.49 4.35
C LEU A 90 -9.97 -8.79 3.07
N ALA A 91 -9.46 -9.16 1.90
CA ALA A 91 -9.95 -8.59 0.63
C ALA A 91 -11.41 -8.98 0.33
N ARG A 92 -11.92 -10.07 0.92
CA ARG A 92 -13.31 -10.51 0.77
C ARG A 92 -14.29 -9.84 1.74
N THR A 93 -13.81 -9.13 2.76
CA THR A 93 -14.68 -8.34 3.66
C THR A 93 -15.08 -6.98 3.07
N LEU A 94 -14.42 -6.54 2.00
CA LEU A 94 -14.78 -5.33 1.25
C LEU A 94 -16.17 -5.52 0.61
N ASN A 95 -17.09 -4.59 0.86
CA ASN A 95 -18.50 -4.68 0.42
C ASN A 95 -18.66 -4.32 -1.07
N GLY A 96 -18.05 -5.11 -1.95
CA GLY A 96 -18.15 -4.91 -3.40
C GLY A 96 -17.14 -3.90 -3.96
N GLU A 97 -17.31 -3.58 -5.24
CA GLU A 97 -16.37 -2.73 -6.00
C GLU A 97 -16.30 -1.30 -5.46
N SER A 98 -17.37 -0.77 -4.88
CA SER A 98 -17.36 0.58 -4.30
C SER A 98 -16.39 0.73 -3.13
N ASP A 99 -16.30 -0.29 -2.27
CA ASP A 99 -15.36 -0.29 -1.14
C ASP A 99 -13.91 -0.44 -1.61
N VAL A 100 -13.70 -1.28 -2.64
CA VAL A 100 -12.41 -1.46 -3.30
C VAL A 100 -11.96 -0.12 -3.88
N ASP A 101 -12.79 0.53 -4.69
CA ASP A 101 -12.44 1.80 -5.32
C ASP A 101 -12.19 2.91 -4.29
N ALA A 102 -12.98 2.94 -3.22
CA ALA A 102 -12.80 3.91 -2.14
C ALA A 102 -11.45 3.74 -1.43
N VAL A 103 -11.08 2.52 -1.03
CA VAL A 103 -9.81 2.28 -0.33
C VAL A 103 -8.61 2.40 -1.27
N VAL A 104 -8.75 2.00 -2.55
CA VAL A 104 -7.72 2.18 -3.58
C VAL A 104 -7.38 3.66 -3.74
N LYS A 105 -8.39 4.53 -3.91
CA LYS A 105 -8.19 5.98 -4.03
C LYS A 105 -7.54 6.56 -2.79
N HIS A 106 -7.98 6.13 -1.60
CA HIS A 106 -7.42 6.59 -0.33
C HIS A 106 -5.94 6.23 -0.18
N VAL A 107 -5.58 4.96 -0.38
CA VAL A 107 -4.18 4.48 -0.27
C VAL A 107 -3.30 5.11 -1.35
N ALA A 108 -3.79 5.24 -2.57
CA ALA A 108 -3.07 5.88 -3.65
C ALA A 108 -2.79 7.36 -3.35
N ALA A 109 -3.71 8.07 -2.67
CA ALA A 109 -3.54 9.46 -2.30
C ALA A 109 -2.57 9.70 -1.13
N MET A 110 -2.18 8.66 -0.38
CA MET A 110 -1.26 8.80 0.74
C MET A 110 0.13 9.27 0.29
N PRO A 111 0.83 10.07 1.12
CA PRO A 111 2.25 10.32 0.95
C PRO A 111 3.02 9.00 1.01
N VAL A 112 4.02 8.84 0.14
CA VAL A 112 4.84 7.64 0.16
C VAL A 112 5.71 7.65 1.41
N VAL A 113 5.67 6.56 2.16
CA VAL A 113 6.57 6.31 3.27
C VAL A 113 7.56 5.24 2.83
N LYS A 114 8.82 5.64 2.58
CA LYS A 114 9.91 4.69 2.30
C LYS A 114 10.31 4.04 3.64
N PRO A 115 10.21 2.72 3.79
CA PRO A 115 10.71 2.03 4.98
C PRO A 115 12.25 2.06 5.02
N GLU A 116 12.81 1.89 6.22
CA GLU A 116 14.25 1.75 6.40
C GLU A 116 14.81 0.55 5.63
N ASP A 117 16.01 0.73 5.05
CA ASP A 117 16.67 -0.28 4.24
C ASP A 117 17.26 -1.38 5.16
N SER A 118 16.70 -2.59 5.09
CA SER A 118 17.10 -3.77 5.87
C SER A 118 18.00 -4.75 5.11
N ILE A 119 17.95 -4.74 3.78
CA ILE A 119 18.68 -5.66 2.89
C ILE A 119 20.06 -5.10 2.55
N LYS A 120 21.09 -5.94 2.72
CA LYS A 120 22.48 -5.62 2.36
C LYS A 120 22.94 -6.55 1.22
N GLY A 121 23.39 -5.93 0.14
CA GLY A 121 23.87 -6.58 -1.08
C GLY A 121 24.81 -5.67 -1.85
N HIS A 122 25.48 -6.21 -2.86
CA HIS A 122 26.47 -5.52 -3.65
C HIS A 122 25.81 -4.65 -4.74
N VAL A 123 25.68 -3.36 -4.47
CA VAL A 123 25.01 -2.37 -5.34
C VAL A 123 25.48 -2.42 -6.80
N ILE A 124 26.79 -2.50 -7.07
CA ILE A 124 27.30 -2.57 -8.45
C ILE A 124 26.91 -3.86 -9.18
N LYS A 125 26.84 -5.01 -8.50
CA LYS A 125 26.32 -6.24 -9.09
C LYS A 125 24.82 -6.09 -9.36
N GLY A 126 24.10 -5.52 -8.39
CA GLY A 126 22.67 -5.21 -8.51
C GLY A 126 22.33 -4.31 -9.68
N GLN A 127 23.14 -3.29 -9.93
CA GLN A 127 22.98 -2.40 -11.08
C GLN A 127 23.03 -3.16 -12.41
N LYS A 128 23.96 -4.11 -12.55
CA LYS A 128 24.07 -4.95 -13.75
C LYS A 128 22.81 -5.81 -13.91
N THR A 129 22.35 -6.46 -12.84
CA THR A 129 21.12 -7.26 -12.84
C THR A 129 19.87 -6.43 -13.17
N PHE A 130 19.80 -5.19 -12.64
CA PHE A 130 18.65 -4.31 -12.82
C PHE A 130 18.42 -3.86 -14.28
N THR A 131 19.44 -3.91 -15.14
CA THR A 131 19.31 -3.54 -16.56
C THR A 131 18.15 -4.28 -17.25
N VAL A 132 17.96 -5.55 -16.92
CA VAL A 132 16.83 -6.35 -17.42
C VAL A 132 15.51 -5.90 -16.80
N CYS A 133 15.48 -5.67 -15.49
CA CYS A 133 14.30 -5.22 -14.75
C CYS A 133 13.78 -3.87 -15.25
N ALA A 134 14.69 -2.96 -15.59
CA ALA A 134 14.40 -1.60 -16.04
C ALA A 134 13.56 -1.56 -17.33
N THR A 135 13.65 -2.60 -18.17
CA THR A 135 12.85 -2.74 -19.40
C THR A 135 11.35 -2.65 -19.13
N CYS A 136 10.89 -3.17 -17.99
CA CYS A 136 9.49 -3.12 -17.60
C CYS A 136 9.24 -2.18 -16.42
N HIS A 137 10.12 -2.18 -15.41
CA HIS A 137 9.92 -1.42 -14.17
C HIS A 137 10.46 0.01 -14.22
N GLY A 138 11.00 0.47 -15.35
CA GLY A 138 11.55 1.81 -15.51
C GLY A 138 12.99 1.92 -15.03
N GLN A 139 13.71 2.93 -15.52
CA GLN A 139 15.15 3.11 -15.29
C GLN A 139 15.48 3.42 -13.83
N ASN A 140 14.52 3.99 -13.09
CA ASN A 140 14.62 4.33 -11.68
C ASN A 140 13.62 3.51 -10.83
N GLY A 141 13.11 2.39 -11.35
CA GLY A 141 12.11 1.58 -10.66
C GLY A 141 10.77 2.29 -10.44
N GLU A 142 10.44 3.29 -11.26
CA GLU A 142 9.21 4.08 -11.19
C GLU A 142 7.94 3.33 -11.64
N GLY A 143 8.12 2.17 -12.26
CA GLY A 143 7.04 1.35 -12.81
C GLY A 143 6.57 1.82 -14.19
N ASN A 144 5.76 0.98 -14.84
CA ASN A 144 5.14 1.26 -16.12
C ASN A 144 3.74 0.60 -16.15
N ALA A 145 2.71 1.43 -16.11
CA ALA A 145 1.32 0.97 -16.08
C ALA A 145 0.90 0.26 -17.37
N THR A 146 1.37 0.73 -18.53
CA THR A 146 1.10 0.10 -19.84
C THR A 146 1.63 -1.33 -19.89
N LEU A 147 2.79 -1.57 -19.26
CA LEU A 147 3.40 -2.89 -19.12
C LEU A 147 2.94 -3.64 -17.88
N ASN A 148 1.96 -3.12 -17.13
CA ASN A 148 1.47 -3.72 -15.89
C ASN A 148 2.55 -3.92 -14.81
N ALA A 149 3.69 -3.24 -14.93
CA ALA A 149 4.86 -3.36 -14.07
C ALA A 149 4.81 -2.33 -12.94
N PRO A 150 4.63 -2.75 -11.67
CA PRO A 150 4.50 -1.82 -10.56
C PRO A 150 5.82 -1.09 -10.27
N PRO A 151 5.75 0.07 -9.58
CA PRO A 151 6.95 0.69 -9.03
C PRO A 151 7.66 -0.26 -8.05
N LEU A 152 8.98 -0.24 -8.12
CA LEU A 152 9.89 -0.94 -7.22
C LEU A 152 10.57 0.03 -6.25
N ALA A 153 10.84 1.26 -6.70
CA ALA A 153 11.40 2.29 -5.85
C ALA A 153 10.42 2.65 -4.72
N GLY A 154 10.94 2.82 -3.50
CA GLY A 154 10.14 3.16 -2.32
C GLY A 154 9.38 1.99 -1.70
N ALA A 155 9.38 0.80 -2.31
CA ALA A 155 8.85 -0.41 -1.70
C ALA A 155 9.77 -0.89 -0.56
N SER A 156 9.21 -1.62 0.41
CA SER A 156 10.01 -2.25 1.45
C SER A 156 10.96 -3.29 0.86
N ASP A 157 12.25 -3.20 1.14
CA ASP A 157 13.28 -4.01 0.50
C ASP A 157 13.20 -5.50 0.83
N TRP A 158 12.96 -5.84 2.10
CA TRP A 158 12.68 -7.21 2.54
C TRP A 158 11.47 -7.80 1.81
N TYR A 159 10.47 -6.97 1.50
CA TYR A 159 9.27 -7.41 0.79
C TYR A 159 9.59 -7.66 -0.68
N LEU A 160 10.41 -6.83 -1.33
CA LEU A 160 10.87 -7.07 -2.71
C LEU A 160 11.60 -8.40 -2.81
N VAL A 161 12.56 -8.68 -1.92
CA VAL A 161 13.26 -9.98 -1.87
C VAL A 161 12.25 -11.11 -1.69
N LYS A 162 11.31 -10.97 -0.75
CA LYS A 162 10.27 -11.99 -0.51
C LYS A 162 9.39 -12.22 -1.74
N GLN A 163 9.02 -11.17 -2.50
CA GLN A 163 8.23 -11.33 -3.71
C GLN A 163 9.02 -12.01 -4.83
N LEU A 164 10.30 -11.69 -5.01
CA LEU A 164 11.16 -12.39 -5.97
C LEU A 164 11.26 -13.88 -5.63
N GLN A 165 11.48 -14.23 -4.36
CA GLN A 165 11.45 -15.62 -3.90
C GLN A 165 10.09 -16.29 -4.15
N ASN A 166 8.99 -15.58 -3.85
CA ASN A 166 7.64 -16.11 -4.07
C ASN A 166 7.36 -16.37 -5.57
N PHE A 167 7.85 -15.51 -6.48
CA PHE A 167 7.73 -15.75 -7.92
C PHE A 167 8.62 -16.91 -8.39
N LYS A 168 9.89 -16.95 -7.94
CA LYS A 168 10.85 -18.04 -8.24
C LYS A 168 10.29 -19.41 -7.86
N HIS A 169 9.62 -19.51 -6.72
CA HIS A 169 9.04 -20.75 -6.22
C HIS A 169 7.57 -20.96 -6.61
N LYS A 170 7.02 -20.11 -7.48
CA LYS A 170 5.59 -20.14 -7.88
C LYS A 170 4.63 -20.18 -6.69
N VAL A 171 4.99 -19.51 -5.58
CA VAL A 171 4.09 -19.24 -4.44
C VAL A 171 3.15 -18.09 -4.79
N ARG A 172 3.68 -17.08 -5.50
CA ARG A 172 2.90 -16.04 -6.18
C ARG A 172 2.87 -16.36 -7.68
N ALA A 173 1.75 -16.07 -8.34
CA ALA A 173 1.45 -16.56 -9.68
C ALA A 173 1.48 -18.10 -9.79
N PHE A 174 1.09 -18.79 -8.71
CA PHE A 174 0.92 -20.24 -8.68
C PHE A 174 -0.22 -20.72 -9.60
N ASP A 175 -1.16 -19.82 -9.91
CA ASP A 175 -2.23 -19.98 -10.89
C ASP A 175 -2.09 -18.89 -11.98
N PRO A 176 -1.35 -19.17 -13.07
CA PRO A 176 -1.08 -18.19 -14.11
C PRO A 176 -2.33 -17.68 -14.84
N ALA A 177 -3.41 -18.47 -14.89
CA ALA A 177 -4.66 -18.06 -15.53
C ALA A 177 -5.36 -16.96 -14.73
N ARG A 178 -5.24 -16.99 -13.38
CA ARG A 178 -5.81 -15.97 -12.49
C ARG A 178 -4.84 -14.84 -12.12
N ASP A 179 -3.53 -15.02 -12.29
CA ASP A 179 -2.52 -13.96 -12.11
C ASP A 179 -1.54 -13.89 -13.30
N PRO A 180 -2.02 -13.53 -14.52
CA PRO A 180 -1.19 -13.51 -15.72
C PRO A 180 -0.05 -12.48 -15.64
N MET A 181 -0.31 -11.33 -15.01
CA MET A 181 0.70 -10.29 -14.81
C MET A 181 1.78 -10.72 -13.82
N GLY A 182 1.40 -11.44 -12.76
CA GLY A 182 2.38 -12.08 -11.87
C GLY A 182 3.15 -13.21 -12.57
N ALA A 183 2.50 -13.96 -13.46
CA ALA A 183 3.13 -15.06 -14.19
C ALA A 183 4.28 -14.58 -15.08
N SER A 184 4.19 -13.36 -15.64
CA SER A 184 5.30 -12.71 -16.36
C SER A 184 6.55 -12.52 -15.51
N MET A 185 6.43 -12.37 -14.18
CA MET A 185 7.57 -12.22 -13.26
C MET A 185 8.20 -13.55 -12.83
N ALA A 186 7.50 -14.67 -12.94
CA ALA A 186 8.02 -15.98 -12.56
C ALA A 186 9.32 -16.38 -13.31
N PRO A 187 9.41 -16.31 -14.65
CA PRO A 187 10.67 -16.62 -15.35
C PRO A 187 11.79 -15.63 -15.03
N MET A 188 11.45 -14.35 -14.81
CA MET A 188 12.44 -13.32 -14.44
C MET A 188 13.08 -13.63 -13.09
N ALA A 189 12.27 -14.06 -12.12
CA ALA A 189 12.75 -14.42 -10.79
C ALA A 189 13.46 -15.79 -10.75
N ALA A 190 13.09 -16.72 -11.64
CA ALA A 190 13.69 -18.05 -11.71
C ALA A 190 15.19 -18.01 -12.07
N GLY A 191 15.62 -17.01 -12.85
CA GLY A 191 17.02 -16.82 -13.22
C GLY A 191 17.91 -16.18 -12.14
N LEU A 192 17.33 -15.73 -11.02
CA LEU A 192 18.08 -15.05 -9.97
C LEU A 192 18.54 -16.03 -8.90
N SER A 193 19.82 -15.96 -8.53
CA SER A 193 20.28 -16.51 -7.25
C SER A 193 19.76 -15.67 -6.09
N ASP A 194 19.85 -16.20 -4.87
CA ASP A 194 19.45 -15.44 -3.69
C ASP A 194 20.37 -14.22 -3.48
N GLU A 195 21.67 -14.34 -3.80
CA GLU A 195 22.60 -13.21 -3.81
C GLU A 195 22.18 -12.15 -4.83
N ASP A 196 21.76 -12.54 -6.04
CA ASP A 196 21.29 -11.60 -7.06
C ASP A 196 20.06 -10.82 -6.59
N MET A 197 19.13 -11.48 -5.88
CA MET A 197 17.97 -10.82 -5.31
C MET A 197 18.36 -9.76 -4.27
N LEU A 198 19.32 -10.07 -3.38
CA LEU A 198 19.83 -9.10 -2.42
C LEU A 198 20.54 -7.93 -3.12
N ASN A 199 21.39 -8.24 -4.11
CA ASN A 199 22.15 -7.26 -4.87
C ASN A 199 21.22 -6.28 -5.61
N VAL A 200 20.25 -6.79 -6.38
CA VAL A 200 19.33 -5.96 -7.17
C VAL A 200 18.41 -5.11 -6.29
N VAL A 201 17.96 -5.66 -5.16
CA VAL A 201 17.15 -4.90 -4.20
C VAL A 201 17.98 -3.81 -3.51
N SER A 202 19.23 -4.09 -3.11
CA SER A 202 20.12 -3.03 -2.60
C SER A 202 20.41 -1.94 -3.62
N TYR A 203 20.43 -2.26 -4.93
CA TYR A 203 20.50 -1.24 -5.97
C TYR A 203 19.20 -0.43 -6.08
N ILE A 204 18.03 -1.07 -6.04
CA ILE A 204 16.71 -0.38 -6.05
C ILE A 204 16.57 0.60 -4.89
N ASN A 205 17.12 0.28 -3.72
CA ASN A 205 17.10 1.16 -2.53
C ASN A 205 17.79 2.52 -2.77
N THR A 206 18.68 2.62 -3.77
CA THR A 206 19.34 3.87 -4.14
C THR A 206 18.43 4.85 -4.89
N PHE A 207 17.29 4.38 -5.40
CA PHE A 207 16.35 5.21 -6.14
C PHE A 207 15.52 6.10 -5.22
N LYS A 208 15.28 7.33 -5.67
CA LYS A 208 14.29 8.23 -5.07
C LYS A 208 12.95 7.96 -5.73
N TYR A 209 11.99 7.41 -4.98
CA TYR A 209 10.65 7.26 -5.54
C TYR A 209 9.97 8.63 -5.62
N LYS A 210 9.62 9.01 -6.85
CA LYS A 210 8.63 10.04 -7.12
C LYS A 210 7.38 9.31 -7.57
N LYS A 211 6.27 9.53 -6.87
CA LYS A 211 4.98 8.93 -7.23
C LYS A 211 4.70 9.15 -8.72
N ALA A 212 4.60 8.06 -9.48
CA ALA A 212 4.21 8.13 -10.87
C ALA A 212 2.76 8.66 -10.96
N ALA A 213 2.48 9.52 -11.95
CA ALA A 213 1.11 9.91 -12.23
C ALA A 213 0.28 8.65 -12.58
N ASN A 214 -0.94 8.54 -12.04
CA ASN A 214 -1.85 7.50 -12.49
C ASN A 214 -2.12 7.74 -13.99
N PRO A 215 -2.11 6.70 -14.83
CA PRO A 215 -2.53 6.83 -16.22
C PRO A 215 -3.95 7.42 -16.25
N GLN A 216 -4.20 8.39 -17.13
CA GLN A 216 -5.56 8.87 -17.40
C GLN A 216 -6.41 7.78 -18.05
#